data_AF-A0A929FF91-F1
#
_entry.id   AF-A0A929FF91-F1
#
_cell.length_a   1.000
_cell.length_b   1.000
_cell.length_c   1.000
_cell.angle_alpha   90.00
_cell.angle_beta   90.00
_cell.angle_gamma   90.00
#
_symmetry.space_group_name_H-M   'P 1'
#
loop_
_entity.id
_entity.type
_entity.pdbx_description
1 polymer ?
#
loop_
_entity_poly.entity_id
_entity_poly.type
_entity_poly.pdbx_seq_one_letter_code
_entity_poly.pdbx_strand_id
1 'polypeptide(L)'
;MDIQDFIDKSTQNDDRKRDILTCSNTFTCDDGYKSEKEILAKIKAGSFKNTKEQGDLLEDLLKSLFNRMSLISSLSVTNRDTALGQIDINLMIVDETIYEIWGLIGDCPSCLIGECKNYQTDKVARPEIEKTCWRACKGRALSFFIGSSFKETAIEEIGDFNVQKESIFHRSEGVYIVPITLGMLDIVISYKLNFCYFVRWAIQASKKMAIANYL
;
A
#
# COMPACT_ATOMS: atom_id res chain seq x y z
N MET A 1 18.67 35.72 0.84
CA MET A 1 17.25 35.37 0.90
C MET A 1 16.97 35.13 2.38
N ASP A 2 16.21 36.05 2.99
CA ASP A 2 15.99 36.06 4.44
C ASP A 2 15.03 34.93 4.82
N ILE A 3 15.22 34.32 6.00
CA ILE A 3 14.38 33.20 6.46
C ILE A 3 12.92 33.64 6.59
N GLN A 4 12.72 34.90 6.98
CA GLN A 4 11.40 35.50 7.07
C GLN A 4 10.73 35.61 5.69
N ASP A 5 11.50 35.96 4.66
CA ASP A 5 11.04 36.06 3.27
C ASP A 5 10.63 34.69 2.67
N PHE A 6 11.22 33.60 3.16
CA PHE A 6 10.85 32.24 2.79
C PHE A 6 9.56 31.79 3.49
N ILE A 7 9.41 32.11 4.79
CA ILE A 7 8.22 31.81 5.59
C ILE A 7 7.01 32.59 5.06
N ASP A 8 7.18 33.86 4.72
CA ASP A 8 6.10 34.72 4.24
C ASP A 8 5.65 34.30 2.82
N LYS A 9 6.56 33.84 1.98
CA LYS A 9 6.22 33.25 0.67
C LYS A 9 5.56 31.88 0.78
N SER A 10 5.89 31.07 1.79
CA SER A 10 5.22 29.78 2.01
C SER A 10 3.80 29.96 2.54
N THR A 11 3.57 30.96 3.41
CA THR A 11 2.24 31.26 3.96
C THR A 11 1.31 31.93 2.94
N GLN A 12 1.82 32.76 2.02
CA GLN A 12 1.00 33.30 0.93
C GLN A 12 0.53 32.23 -0.08
N ASN A 13 1.26 31.11 -0.20
CA ASN A 13 0.80 29.93 -0.96
C ASN A 13 -0.20 29.05 -0.18
N ASP A 14 -0.32 29.22 1.14
CA ASP A 14 -1.24 28.46 1.99
C ASP A 14 -2.67 29.00 1.96
N ASP A 15 -2.88 30.30 1.70
CA ASP A 15 -4.23 30.85 1.58
C ASP A 15 -4.96 30.33 0.32
N ARG A 16 -4.23 29.87 -0.71
CA ARG A 16 -4.82 29.11 -1.84
C ARG A 16 -5.10 27.63 -1.50
N LYS A 17 -4.54 27.09 -0.42
CA LYS A 17 -4.82 25.74 0.09
C LYS A 17 -6.00 25.71 1.06
N ARG A 18 -6.38 26.84 1.65
CA ARG A 18 -7.58 26.93 2.51
C ARG A 18 -8.88 26.58 1.78
N ASP A 19 -8.95 26.84 0.47
CA ASP A 19 -10.10 26.46 -0.35
C ASP A 19 -10.06 25.01 -0.89
N ILE A 20 -8.97 24.27 -0.65
CA ILE A 20 -8.82 22.83 -1.00
C ILE A 20 -9.01 21.94 0.24
N LEU A 21 -9.00 22.53 1.44
CA LEU A 21 -9.26 21.86 2.73
C LEU A 21 -10.70 21.33 2.88
N THR A 22 -11.56 21.60 1.92
CA THR A 22 -12.77 20.82 1.74
C THR A 22 -12.47 19.64 0.80
N CYS A 23 -12.19 18.48 1.39
CA CYS A 23 -12.64 17.19 0.84
C CYS A 23 -14.19 17.12 0.78
N SER A 24 -14.85 18.21 0.38
CA SER A 24 -16.23 18.21 -0.08
C SER A 24 -16.19 17.94 -1.57
N ASN A 25 -16.15 16.67 -1.91
CA ASN A 25 -16.82 16.14 -3.09
C ASN A 25 -16.91 14.63 -2.85
N THR A 26 -17.95 14.27 -2.10
CA THR A 26 -18.71 13.03 -2.26
C THR A 26 -17.95 11.92 -2.98
N PHE A 27 -17.16 11.13 -2.24
CA PHE A 27 -16.84 9.77 -2.66
C PHE A 27 -18.16 8.99 -2.66
N THR A 28 -18.94 9.11 -3.72
CA THR A 28 -20.05 8.21 -3.96
C THR A 28 -19.44 6.85 -4.26
N CYS A 29 -19.36 6.01 -3.23
CA CYS A 29 -19.28 4.57 -3.39
C CYS A 29 -20.60 4.11 -4.03
N ASP A 30 -20.80 4.37 -5.31
CA ASP A 30 -22.09 4.18 -6.01
C ASP A 30 -22.59 2.72 -5.96
N ASP A 31 -21.72 1.77 -5.63
CA ASP A 31 -22.05 0.35 -5.46
C ASP A 31 -21.74 -0.24 -4.07
N GLY A 32 -21.14 0.53 -3.15
CA GLY A 32 -20.81 0.06 -1.80
C GLY A 32 -19.90 -1.18 -1.75
N TYR A 33 -18.86 -1.23 -2.60
CA TYR A 33 -17.90 -2.34 -2.75
C TYR A 33 -18.53 -3.64 -3.26
N LYS A 34 -19.47 -3.57 -4.21
CA LYS A 34 -20.22 -4.75 -4.64
C LYS A 34 -19.30 -5.78 -5.31
N SER A 35 -18.47 -5.36 -6.26
CA SER A 35 -17.52 -6.23 -6.95
C SER A 35 -16.47 -6.80 -6.00
N GLU A 36 -15.91 -5.99 -5.10
CA GLU A 36 -14.90 -6.43 -4.14
C GLU A 36 -15.46 -7.43 -3.14
N LYS A 37 -16.73 -7.27 -2.73
CA LYS A 37 -17.42 -8.27 -1.89
C LYS A 37 -17.54 -9.61 -2.59
N GLU A 38 -17.89 -9.61 -3.88
CA GLU A 38 -17.98 -10.84 -4.68
C GLU A 38 -16.62 -11.52 -4.84
N ILE A 39 -15.56 -10.74 -5.11
CA ILE A 39 -14.19 -11.26 -5.22
C ILE A 39 -13.72 -11.83 -3.87
N LEU A 40 -13.91 -11.08 -2.78
CA LEU A 40 -13.51 -11.49 -1.45
C LEU A 40 -14.26 -12.74 -0.98
N ALA A 41 -15.56 -12.85 -1.30
CA ALA A 41 -16.34 -14.05 -1.00
C ALA A 41 -15.79 -15.29 -1.70
N LYS A 42 -15.37 -15.18 -2.97
CA LYS A 42 -14.71 -16.27 -3.71
C LYS A 42 -13.36 -16.64 -3.10
N ILE A 43 -12.55 -15.66 -2.71
CA ILE A 43 -11.27 -15.89 -2.04
C ILE A 43 -11.48 -16.65 -0.73
N LYS A 44 -12.42 -16.19 0.12
CA LYS A 44 -12.72 -16.82 1.42
C LYS A 44 -13.33 -18.22 1.27
N ALA A 45 -14.09 -18.47 0.21
CA ALA A 45 -14.64 -19.78 -0.07
C ALA A 45 -13.57 -20.81 -0.46
N GLY A 46 -12.34 -20.36 -0.78
CA GLY A 46 -11.22 -21.24 -1.17
C GLY A 46 -11.52 -22.09 -2.41
N SER A 47 -12.56 -21.75 -3.17
CA SER A 47 -13.09 -22.55 -4.27
C SER A 47 -12.51 -22.04 -5.59
N PHE A 48 -11.22 -22.33 -5.80
CA PHE A 48 -10.48 -21.97 -7.00
C PHE A 48 -10.38 -23.16 -7.96
N LYS A 49 -10.45 -22.90 -9.26
CA LYS A 49 -10.22 -23.91 -10.30
C LYS A 49 -8.73 -24.26 -10.43
N ASN A 50 -7.84 -23.32 -10.12
CA ASN A 50 -6.39 -23.50 -10.13
C ASN A 50 -5.65 -22.38 -9.38
N THR A 51 -4.34 -22.55 -9.19
CA THR A 51 -3.45 -21.59 -8.50
C THR A 51 -3.29 -20.26 -9.23
N LYS A 52 -3.50 -20.23 -10.56
CA LYS A 52 -3.47 -18.99 -11.34
C LYS A 52 -4.70 -18.13 -11.02
N GLU A 53 -5.89 -18.70 -11.07
CA GLU A 53 -7.14 -18.00 -10.69
C GLU A 53 -7.07 -17.48 -9.25
N GLN A 54 -6.45 -18.25 -8.34
CA GLN A 54 -6.22 -17.82 -6.97
C GLN A 54 -5.33 -16.57 -6.85
N GLY A 55 -4.26 -16.48 -7.65
CA GLY A 55 -3.41 -15.29 -7.73
C GLY A 55 -4.13 -14.11 -8.39
N ASP A 56 -4.70 -14.34 -9.58
CA ASP A 56 -5.41 -13.34 -10.39
C ASP A 56 -6.54 -12.66 -9.58
N LEU A 57 -7.30 -13.41 -8.77
CA LEU A 57 -8.39 -12.85 -7.96
C LEU A 57 -7.91 -11.88 -6.87
N LEU A 58 -6.77 -12.15 -6.21
CA LEU A 58 -6.23 -11.24 -5.20
C LEU A 58 -5.69 -9.97 -5.86
N GLU A 59 -5.02 -10.12 -7.00
CA GLU A 59 -4.58 -8.98 -7.79
C GLU A 59 -5.75 -8.13 -8.24
N ASP A 60 -6.82 -8.74 -8.78
CA ASP A 60 -8.01 -8.05 -9.25
C ASP A 60 -8.76 -7.33 -8.12
N LEU A 61 -8.81 -7.92 -6.92
CA LEU A 61 -9.32 -7.24 -5.72
C LEU A 61 -8.54 -5.95 -5.45
N LEU A 62 -7.21 -6.04 -5.43
CA LEU A 62 -6.35 -4.90 -5.14
C LEU A 62 -6.41 -3.86 -6.24
N LYS A 63 -6.43 -4.28 -7.51
CA LYS A 63 -6.68 -3.37 -8.65
C LYS A 63 -7.95 -2.58 -8.43
N SER A 64 -9.05 -3.25 -8.10
CA SER A 64 -10.34 -2.61 -7.88
C SER A 64 -10.28 -1.61 -6.72
N LEU A 65 -9.66 -1.99 -5.58
CA LEU A 65 -9.50 -1.13 -4.42
C LEU A 65 -8.62 0.10 -4.69
N PHE A 66 -7.47 -0.08 -5.35
CA PHE A 66 -6.57 1.02 -5.68
C PHE A 66 -7.14 1.93 -6.78
N ASN A 67 -7.91 1.41 -7.73
CA ASN A 67 -8.63 2.22 -8.72
C ASN A 67 -9.70 3.13 -8.08
N ARG A 68 -10.19 2.79 -6.88
CA ARG A 68 -11.09 3.67 -6.10
C ARG A 68 -10.38 4.86 -5.48
N MET A 69 -9.05 4.81 -5.35
CA MET A 69 -8.26 6.00 -5.03
C MET A 69 -8.20 6.84 -6.32
N SER A 70 -8.86 8.00 -6.36
CA SER A 70 -9.01 8.86 -7.54
C SER A 70 -7.70 9.45 -8.12
N LEU A 71 -6.55 8.89 -7.74
CA LEU A 71 -5.20 9.44 -7.84
C LEU A 71 -4.19 8.47 -8.48
N ILE A 72 -4.64 7.30 -8.95
CA ILE A 72 -3.80 6.29 -9.62
C ILE A 72 -4.33 6.13 -11.06
N SER A 73 -3.78 6.88 -12.02
CA SER A 73 -4.22 6.80 -13.43
C SER A 73 -3.63 5.64 -14.23
N SER A 74 -2.65 4.90 -13.68
CA SER A 74 -2.26 3.62 -14.27
C SER A 74 -1.75 2.65 -13.22
N LEU A 75 -2.54 1.62 -12.97
CA LEU A 75 -2.09 0.42 -12.31
C LEU A 75 -1.59 -0.52 -13.41
N SER A 76 -0.30 -0.46 -13.72
CA SER A 76 0.30 -1.47 -14.60
C SER A 76 0.72 -2.64 -13.70
N VAL A 77 -0.04 -3.73 -13.73
CA VAL A 77 0.50 -5.02 -13.30
C VAL A 77 1.53 -5.42 -14.36
N THR A 78 2.76 -4.97 -14.15
CA THR A 78 3.87 -5.38 -14.98
C THR A 78 4.31 -6.74 -14.51
N ASN A 79 3.83 -7.78 -15.20
CA ASN A 79 4.45 -9.10 -15.27
C ASN A 79 5.86 -9.00 -15.88
N ARG A 80 6.76 -8.25 -15.25
CA ARG A 80 8.18 -8.27 -15.58
C ARG A 80 8.80 -9.34 -14.71
N ASP A 81 9.16 -10.46 -15.33
CA ASP A 81 10.02 -11.46 -14.71
C ASP A 81 11.30 -10.77 -14.24
N THR A 82 11.47 -10.68 -12.92
CA THR A 82 12.74 -10.28 -12.30
C THR A 82 13.51 -11.54 -11.94
N ALA A 83 14.82 -11.41 -11.71
CA ALA A 83 15.67 -12.52 -11.24
C ALA A 83 15.20 -13.16 -9.92
N LEU A 84 14.28 -12.51 -9.19
CA LEU A 84 13.71 -12.99 -7.92
C LEU A 84 12.21 -13.33 -8.01
N GLY A 85 11.65 -13.44 -9.23
CA GLY A 85 10.24 -13.71 -9.50
C GLY A 85 9.47 -12.48 -10.01
N GLN A 86 8.15 -12.54 -9.96
CA GLN A 86 7.27 -11.48 -10.51
C GLN A 86 6.96 -10.41 -9.44
N ILE A 87 6.72 -9.17 -9.87
CA ILE A 87 6.15 -8.08 -9.06
C ILE A 87 4.69 -7.97 -9.47
N ASP A 88 3.79 -8.22 -8.52
CA ASP A 88 2.37 -8.41 -8.82
C ASP A 88 1.64 -7.06 -8.99
N ILE A 89 2.17 -5.98 -8.40
CA ILE A 89 1.62 -4.63 -8.53
C ILE A 89 2.76 -3.62 -8.70
N ASN A 90 2.73 -2.83 -9.76
CA ASN A 90 3.57 -1.64 -9.87
C ASN A 90 2.65 -0.43 -9.94
N LEU A 91 2.66 0.37 -8.88
CA LEU A 91 1.84 1.56 -8.76
C LEU A 91 2.67 2.74 -9.25
N MET A 92 2.41 3.21 -10.48
CA MET A 92 3.02 4.46 -10.94
C MET A 92 2.24 5.62 -10.32
N ILE A 93 2.95 6.48 -9.60
CA ILE A 93 2.40 7.73 -9.09
C ILE A 93 2.17 8.66 -10.28
N VAL A 94 0.96 9.19 -10.41
CA VAL A 94 0.55 9.95 -11.60
C VAL A 94 0.52 11.45 -11.37
N ASP A 95 0.19 11.88 -10.15
CA ASP A 95 -0.14 13.27 -9.88
C ASP A 95 0.37 13.70 -8.49
N GLU A 96 0.79 14.96 -8.39
CA GLU A 96 1.27 15.59 -7.17
C GLU A 96 0.22 15.62 -6.03
N THR A 97 -1.07 15.45 -6.33
CA THR A 97 -2.14 15.28 -5.33
C THR A 97 -1.98 14.03 -4.46
N ILE A 98 -1.25 13.01 -4.94
CA ILE A 98 -0.86 11.90 -4.06
C ILE A 98 0.09 12.41 -2.96
N TYR A 99 0.88 13.48 -3.21
CA TYR A 99 1.69 14.15 -2.20
C TYR A 99 0.85 14.89 -1.15
N GLU A 100 -0.47 15.02 -1.31
CA GLU A 100 -1.33 15.46 -0.20
C GLU A 100 -1.61 14.29 0.76
N ILE A 101 -1.84 13.08 0.25
CA ILE A 101 -1.91 11.87 1.09
C ILE A 101 -0.53 11.55 1.68
N TRP A 102 0.54 11.64 0.89
CA TRP A 102 1.92 11.39 1.34
C TRP A 102 2.46 12.50 2.23
N GLY A 103 2.11 13.76 1.95
CA GLY A 103 2.44 14.92 2.78
C GLY A 103 1.80 14.86 4.16
N LEU A 104 0.63 14.23 4.26
CA LEU A 104 -0.01 13.88 5.53
C LEU A 104 0.65 12.69 6.26
N ILE A 105 1.54 11.96 5.59
CA ILE A 105 2.33 10.84 6.10
C ILE A 105 3.79 11.26 6.39
N GLY A 106 4.23 12.39 5.85
CA GLY A 106 5.57 12.95 6.03
C GLY A 106 6.67 12.25 5.24
N ASP A 107 6.35 11.40 4.26
CA ASP A 107 7.32 10.69 3.41
C ASP A 107 6.97 10.85 1.94
N CYS A 108 7.95 10.93 1.05
CA CYS A 108 7.75 11.00 -0.40
C CYS A 108 8.45 9.81 -1.10
N PRO A 109 7.83 8.61 -1.15
CA PRO A 109 8.43 7.47 -1.84
C PRO A 109 8.61 7.75 -3.33
N SER A 110 9.78 7.41 -3.89
CA SER A 110 10.05 7.58 -5.33
C SER A 110 9.34 6.56 -6.21
N CYS A 111 8.87 5.46 -5.62
CA CYS A 111 8.20 4.37 -6.31
C CYS A 111 7.26 3.64 -5.34
N LEU A 112 6.20 3.04 -5.87
CA LEU A 112 5.27 2.20 -5.12
C LEU A 112 5.22 0.83 -5.79
N ILE A 113 5.51 -0.21 -5.03
CA ILE A 113 5.41 -1.60 -5.52
C ILE A 113 4.48 -2.39 -4.61
N GLY A 114 3.93 -3.47 -5.13
CA GLY A 114 3.11 -4.39 -4.37
C GLY A 114 3.35 -5.84 -4.76
N GLU A 115 3.23 -6.71 -3.77
CA GLU A 115 3.36 -8.15 -3.91
C GLU A 115 2.18 -8.83 -3.22
N CYS A 116 1.61 -9.84 -3.87
CA CYS A 116 0.38 -10.50 -3.46
C CYS A 116 0.62 -12.00 -3.30
N LYS A 117 0.35 -12.53 -2.11
CA LYS A 117 0.44 -13.96 -1.83
C LYS A 117 -0.86 -14.48 -1.24
N ASN A 118 -1.68 -15.07 -2.09
CA ASN A 118 -2.92 -15.71 -1.69
C ASN A 118 -2.68 -17.20 -1.41
N TYR A 119 -2.03 -17.55 -0.31
CA TYR A 119 -1.86 -18.94 0.08
C TYR A 119 -3.12 -19.49 0.76
N GLN A 120 -3.55 -20.71 0.39
CA GLN A 120 -4.80 -21.31 0.84
C GLN A 120 -4.72 -21.85 2.28
N THR A 121 -3.59 -22.48 2.60
CA THR A 121 -3.33 -23.09 3.93
C THR A 121 -2.04 -22.59 4.56
N ASP A 122 -1.10 -22.11 3.75
CA ASP A 122 0.18 -21.62 4.23
C ASP A 122 0.12 -20.14 4.60
N LYS A 123 0.95 -19.76 5.56
CA LYS A 123 1.21 -18.37 5.91
C LYS A 123 2.44 -17.88 5.17
N VAL A 124 2.46 -16.59 4.83
CA VAL A 124 3.63 -15.92 4.24
C VAL A 124 4.83 -16.10 5.17
N ALA A 125 5.92 -16.63 4.64
CA ALA A 125 7.13 -16.88 5.39
C ALA A 125 8.18 -15.79 5.14
N ARG A 126 9.24 -15.82 5.96
CA ARG A 126 10.38 -14.90 5.90
C ARG A 126 11.01 -14.77 4.49
N PRO A 127 11.25 -15.85 3.72
CA PRO A 127 11.91 -15.74 2.41
C PRO A 127 11.15 -14.88 1.40
N GLU A 128 9.81 -14.86 1.46
CA GLU A 128 9.01 -13.97 0.61
C GLU A 128 9.21 -12.50 1.00
N ILE A 129 9.24 -12.20 2.30
CA ILE A 129 9.49 -10.84 2.79
C ILE A 129 10.89 -10.36 2.43
N GLU A 130 11.92 -11.19 2.59
CA GLU A 130 13.31 -10.85 2.24
C GLU A 130 13.44 -10.41 0.77
N LYS A 131 12.73 -11.09 -0.14
CA LYS A 131 12.68 -10.71 -1.56
C LYS A 131 12.06 -9.33 -1.74
N THR A 132 10.96 -9.04 -1.03
CA THR A 132 10.32 -7.72 -1.09
C THR A 132 11.20 -6.64 -0.48
N CYS A 133 11.88 -6.89 0.65
CA CYS A 133 12.86 -5.98 1.24
C CYS A 133 13.96 -5.62 0.23
N TRP A 134 14.52 -6.60 -0.47
CA TRP A 134 15.52 -6.35 -1.52
C TRP A 134 14.98 -5.48 -2.66
N ARG A 135 13.73 -5.71 -3.10
CA ARG A 135 13.08 -4.91 -4.15
C ARG A 135 12.80 -3.48 -3.68
N ALA A 136 12.30 -3.31 -2.46
CA ALA A 136 12.06 -2.03 -1.82
C ALA A 136 13.35 -1.20 -1.77
N CYS A 137 14.45 -1.82 -1.36
CA CYS A 137 15.78 -1.22 -1.35
C CYS A 137 16.24 -0.79 -2.74
N LYS A 138 16.20 -1.72 -3.69
CA LYS A 138 16.71 -1.47 -5.06
C LYS A 138 15.91 -0.37 -5.77
N GLY A 139 14.59 -0.36 -5.58
CA GLY A 139 13.68 0.60 -6.21
C GLY A 139 13.48 1.89 -5.41
N ARG A 140 14.03 1.99 -4.19
CA ARG A 140 13.67 3.03 -3.21
C ARG A 140 12.15 3.21 -3.12
N ALA A 141 11.49 2.08 -2.89
CA ALA A 141 10.05 1.97 -3.01
C ALA A 141 9.38 1.73 -1.66
N LEU A 142 8.21 2.33 -1.51
CA LEU A 142 7.22 1.87 -0.55
C LEU A 142 6.57 0.61 -1.10
N SER A 143 6.60 -0.47 -0.32
CA SER A 143 6.17 -1.79 -0.79
C SER A 143 4.97 -2.29 -0.01
N PHE A 144 3.84 -2.49 -0.67
CA PHE A 144 2.69 -3.16 -0.08
C PHE A 144 2.87 -4.67 -0.20
N PHE A 145 2.77 -5.40 0.91
CA PHE A 145 2.79 -6.86 0.88
C PHE A 145 1.44 -7.39 1.35
N ILE A 146 0.66 -7.98 0.44
CA ILE A 146 -0.69 -8.45 0.73
C ILE A 146 -0.67 -9.97 0.86
N GLY A 147 -1.07 -10.47 2.03
CA GLY A 147 -1.10 -11.89 2.36
C GLY A 147 -2.41 -12.32 3.02
N SER A 148 -2.68 -13.63 3.04
CA SER A 148 -3.77 -14.17 3.87
C SER A 148 -3.46 -14.04 5.36
N SER A 149 -2.24 -14.41 5.76
CA SER A 149 -1.66 -14.23 7.09
C SER A 149 -0.14 -14.42 7.05
N PHE A 150 0.56 -14.03 8.13
CA PHE A 150 2.02 -14.04 8.20
C PHE A 150 2.53 -15.01 9.30
N LYS A 151 3.68 -15.66 9.06
CA LYS A 151 4.42 -16.36 10.10
C LYS A 151 5.12 -15.33 11.00
N GLU A 152 5.37 -15.69 12.26
CA GLU A 152 6.11 -14.85 13.21
C GLU A 152 7.46 -14.38 12.63
N THR A 153 8.22 -15.29 12.02
CA THR A 153 9.50 -14.97 11.37
C THR A 153 9.38 -14.00 10.20
N ALA A 154 8.22 -13.92 9.54
CA ALA A 154 7.96 -12.93 8.49
C ALA A 154 7.64 -11.56 9.10
N ILE A 155 6.90 -11.53 10.21
CA ILE A 155 6.57 -10.31 10.96
C ILE A 155 7.85 -9.70 11.56
N GLU A 156 8.72 -10.53 12.13
CA GLU A 156 10.04 -10.13 12.63
C GLU A 156 10.89 -9.49 11.52
N GLU A 157 11.00 -10.13 10.36
CA GLU A 157 11.75 -9.60 9.21
C GLU A 157 11.20 -8.25 8.71
N ILE A 158 9.88 -8.09 8.65
CA ILE A 158 9.24 -6.80 8.34
C ILE A 158 9.65 -5.75 9.39
N GLY A 159 9.64 -6.13 10.66
CA GLY A 159 10.02 -5.28 11.79
C GLY A 159 11.45 -4.80 11.72
N ASP A 160 12.38 -5.74 11.59
CA ASP A 160 13.80 -5.47 11.47
C ASP A 160 14.07 -4.56 10.27
N PHE A 161 13.47 -4.85 9.11
CA PHE A 161 13.62 -4.01 7.93
C PHE A 161 13.10 -2.59 8.16
N ASN A 162 11.85 -2.44 8.62
CA ASN A 162 11.22 -1.13 8.76
C ASN A 162 11.89 -0.25 9.81
N VAL A 163 12.49 -0.84 10.85
CA VAL A 163 13.23 -0.11 11.89
C VAL A 163 14.66 0.20 11.44
N GLN A 164 15.36 -0.76 10.84
CA GLN A 164 16.80 -0.65 10.59
C GLN A 164 17.16 -0.05 9.23
N LYS A 165 16.22 0.10 8.28
CA LYS A 165 16.48 0.67 6.96
C LYS A 165 17.31 1.96 6.91
N GLU A 166 17.20 2.83 7.92
CA GLU A 166 17.94 4.10 7.99
C GLU A 166 19.44 3.90 8.28
N SER A 167 19.80 2.82 8.97
CA SER A 167 21.21 2.45 9.18
C SER A 167 21.84 1.87 7.90
N ILE A 168 21.00 1.38 6.99
CA ILE A 168 21.40 0.83 5.69
C ILE A 168 21.44 1.94 4.61
N PHE A 169 20.56 2.94 4.70
CA PHE A 169 20.45 4.02 3.72
C PHE A 169 20.40 5.41 4.40
N HIS A 170 21.38 6.27 4.10
CA HIS A 170 21.43 7.65 4.57
C HIS A 170 20.27 8.56 4.06
N ARG A 171 19.33 8.02 3.26
CA ARG A 171 18.08 8.66 2.77
C ARG A 171 17.01 7.59 2.45
N SER A 172 16.44 6.95 3.47
CA SER A 172 15.39 5.93 3.31
C SER A 172 13.95 6.47 3.40
N GLU A 173 13.76 7.78 3.33
CA GLU A 173 12.41 8.38 3.35
C GLU A 173 11.53 7.71 2.30
N GLY A 174 10.36 7.19 2.71
CA GLY A 174 9.46 6.48 1.81
C GLY A 174 9.81 5.02 1.50
N VAL A 175 10.88 4.44 2.05
CA VAL A 175 11.20 3.01 1.86
C VAL A 175 10.71 2.23 3.08
N TYR A 176 9.70 1.38 2.95
CA TYR A 176 9.27 0.45 4.01
C TYR A 176 8.32 -0.59 3.43
N ILE A 177 8.12 -1.68 4.17
CA ILE A 177 7.12 -2.70 3.87
C ILE A 177 5.84 -2.38 4.63
N VAL A 178 4.71 -2.35 3.92
CA VAL A 178 3.36 -2.20 4.47
C VAL A 178 2.64 -3.55 4.32
N PRO A 179 2.66 -4.39 5.35
CA PRO A 179 1.94 -5.65 5.33
C PRO A 179 0.43 -5.40 5.49
N ILE A 180 -0.37 -6.04 4.63
CA ILE A 180 -1.83 -5.99 4.68
C ILE A 180 -2.35 -7.43 4.66
N THR A 181 -3.23 -7.77 5.59
CA THR A 181 -3.90 -9.08 5.58
C THR A 181 -5.22 -9.02 4.83
N LEU A 182 -5.66 -10.18 4.29
CA LEU A 182 -7.02 -10.33 3.77
C LEU A 182 -8.09 -9.96 4.80
N GLY A 183 -7.84 -10.22 6.09
CA GLY A 183 -8.75 -9.83 7.18
C GLY A 183 -8.92 -8.32 7.31
N MET A 184 -7.85 -7.53 7.15
CA MET A 184 -7.94 -6.08 7.11
C MET A 184 -8.77 -5.59 5.91
N LEU A 185 -8.55 -6.16 4.72
CA LEU A 185 -9.31 -5.80 3.52
C LEU A 185 -10.80 -6.13 3.67
N ASP A 186 -11.12 -7.27 4.29
CA ASP A 186 -12.50 -7.65 4.62
C ASP A 186 -13.19 -6.60 5.48
N ILE A 187 -12.53 -6.12 6.54
CA ILE A 187 -13.08 -5.05 7.38
C ILE A 187 -13.36 -3.80 6.55
N VAL A 188 -12.41 -3.36 5.72
CA VAL A 188 -12.61 -2.16 4.88
C VAL A 188 -13.81 -2.31 3.97
N ILE A 189 -13.91 -3.43 3.27
CA ILE A 189 -14.95 -3.72 2.27
C ILE A 189 -16.32 -3.91 2.94
N SER A 190 -16.39 -4.71 4.01
CA SER A 190 -17.62 -5.06 4.71
C SER A 190 -18.24 -3.85 5.41
N TYR A 191 -17.43 -3.01 6.04
CA TYR A 191 -17.88 -1.80 6.73
C TYR A 191 -17.91 -0.55 5.83
N LYS A 192 -17.63 -0.69 4.53
CA LYS A 192 -17.58 0.41 3.56
C LYS A 192 -16.66 1.56 4.00
N LEU A 193 -15.55 1.24 4.64
CA LEU A 193 -14.56 2.24 5.05
C LEU A 193 -13.91 2.84 3.81
N ASN A 194 -13.48 4.10 3.90
CA ASN A 194 -12.75 4.74 2.80
C ASN A 194 -11.35 4.10 2.69
N PHE A 195 -11.05 3.48 1.54
CA PHE A 195 -9.80 2.75 1.32
C PHE A 195 -8.56 3.67 1.38
N CYS A 196 -8.66 4.93 0.96
CA CYS A 196 -7.55 5.90 1.09
C CYS A 196 -7.15 6.11 2.55
N TYR A 197 -8.13 6.25 3.45
CA TYR A 197 -7.86 6.38 4.88
C TYR A 197 -7.26 5.11 5.49
N PHE A 198 -7.70 3.94 5.02
CA PHE A 198 -7.10 2.67 5.42
C PHE A 198 -5.61 2.59 5.01
N VAL A 199 -5.29 2.89 3.74
CA VAL A 199 -3.90 2.88 3.25
C VAL A 199 -3.03 3.84 4.05
N ARG A 200 -3.53 5.06 4.32
CA ARG A 200 -2.84 6.04 5.16
C ARG A 200 -2.55 5.48 6.55
N TRP A 201 -3.55 4.90 7.20
CA TRP A 201 -3.39 4.29 8.52
C TRP A 201 -2.37 3.15 8.48
N ALA A 202 -2.47 2.24 7.50
CA ALA A 202 -1.59 1.08 7.39
C ALA A 202 -0.13 1.52 7.27
N ILE A 203 0.16 2.49 6.41
CA ILE A 203 1.49 3.09 6.26
C ILE A 203 2.01 3.65 7.60
N GLN A 204 1.22 4.47 8.30
CA GLN A 204 1.63 5.05 9.58
C GLN A 204 1.86 3.98 10.66
N ALA A 205 1.04 2.94 10.68
CA ALA A 205 1.17 1.82 11.58
C ALA A 205 2.42 0.97 11.26
N SER A 206 2.76 0.78 9.97
CA SER A 206 3.96 0.06 9.54
C SER A 206 5.25 0.79 9.91
N LYS A 207 5.30 2.12 9.72
CA LYS A 207 6.46 2.93 10.14
C LYS A 207 6.82 2.76 11.61
N LYS A 208 5.80 2.63 12.46
CA LYS A 208 5.93 2.46 13.91
C LYS A 208 5.96 1.00 14.36
N MET A 209 5.88 0.06 13.41
CA MET A 209 5.65 -1.36 13.65
C MET A 209 4.42 -1.70 14.53
N ALA A 210 3.52 -0.74 14.75
CA ALA A 210 2.25 -0.98 15.42
C ALA A 210 1.32 -1.90 14.61
N ILE A 211 1.54 -1.99 13.29
CA ILE A 211 0.79 -2.87 12.40
C ILE A 211 0.93 -4.35 12.75
N ALA A 212 2.03 -4.76 13.39
CA ALA A 212 2.28 -6.15 13.77
C ALA A 212 1.20 -6.74 14.69
N ASN A 213 0.51 -5.90 15.48
CA ASN A 213 -0.62 -6.32 16.33
C ASN A 213 -1.85 -6.81 15.54
N TYR A 214 -1.83 -6.69 14.22
CA TYR A 214 -2.95 -6.99 13.33
C TYR A 214 -2.58 -8.02 12.23
N LEU A 215 -1.35 -8.58 12.26
CA LEU A 215 -0.81 -9.49 11.24
C LEU A 215 -0.95 -10.98 11.59
#